data_AF-Q6BL85-F1
#
_entry.id   AF-Q6BL85-F1
#
_cell.length_a   1.000
_cell.length_b   1.000
_cell.length_c   1.000
_cell.angle_alpha   90.00
_cell.angle_beta   90.00
_cell.angle_gamma   90.00
#
_symmetry.space_group_name_H-M   'P 1'
#
loop_
_entity.id
_entity.type
_entity.pdbx_description
1 polymer ?
#
loop_
_entity_poly.entity_id
_entity_poly.type
_entity_poly.pdbx_seq_one_letter_code
_entity_poly.pdbx_strand_id
1 'polypeptide(L)'
;MSKRPRRESDVEYNEEQVLTSRGTVINCSIPPCHSNPISFNDYLAYEAHIVDTHNFLCLECQKKFPSETFLDIHIDENHNPFFQISKEKGEKVYKCFQYSLTGGCKKICIDRRKRRLHMIDKHAYPRNFNFGVVDSGIDPKKPSLLK
;
A
#
# COMPACT_ATOMS: atom_id res chain seq x y z
N MET A 1 41.81 -18.53 46.63
CA MET A 1 41.68 -17.06 46.75
C MET A 1 42.77 -16.42 45.92
N SER A 2 42.42 -15.83 44.77
CA SER A 2 43.34 -14.98 44.00
C SER A 2 42.50 -13.95 43.26
N LYS A 3 42.51 -12.72 43.77
CA LYS A 3 41.74 -11.58 43.25
C LYS A 3 42.47 -11.08 42.00
N ARG A 4 41.78 -10.99 40.85
CA ARG A 4 42.24 -10.17 39.72
C ARG A 4 41.34 -8.94 39.59
N PRO A 5 41.93 -7.74 39.48
CA PRO A 5 41.20 -6.48 39.53
C PRO A 5 40.56 -6.14 38.19
N ARG A 6 39.50 -5.35 38.30
CA ARG A 6 38.70 -4.72 37.24
C ARG A 6 39.60 -3.88 36.31
N ARG A 7 39.54 -4.11 34.99
CA ARG A 7 40.01 -3.14 34.00
C ARG A 7 38.83 -2.25 33.64
N GLU A 8 38.91 -0.99 34.02
CA GLU A 8 38.16 0.11 33.43
C GLU A 8 38.64 0.28 31.98
N SER A 9 37.70 0.38 31.05
CA SER A 9 37.97 0.80 29.68
C SER A 9 36.98 1.92 29.39
N ASP A 10 37.51 3.13 29.42
CA ASP A 10 36.83 4.38 29.07
C ASP A 10 36.32 4.25 27.62
N VAL A 11 35.00 4.21 27.47
CA VAL A 11 34.37 4.32 26.15
C VAL A 11 34.21 5.80 25.89
N GLU A 12 35.19 6.34 25.18
CA GLU A 12 35.19 7.69 24.64
C GLU A 12 34.01 7.82 23.66
N TYR A 13 32.96 8.54 24.08
CA TYR A 13 31.79 8.81 23.25
C TYR A 13 32.16 9.90 22.25
N ASN A 14 32.46 9.51 21.02
CA ASN A 14 32.80 10.46 19.96
C ASN A 14 31.51 10.88 19.23
N GLU A 15 31.15 12.16 19.40
CA GLU A 15 29.88 12.79 19.01
C GLU A 15 29.89 13.38 17.60
N GLU A 16 30.90 13.09 16.78
CA GLU A 16 31.04 13.66 15.42
C GLU A 16 31.16 12.58 14.36
N GLN A 17 30.04 12.26 13.71
CA GLN A 17 30.01 11.72 12.35
C GLN A 17 28.85 12.36 11.57
N VAL A 18 28.95 13.67 11.31
CA VAL A 18 28.21 14.30 10.22
C VAL A 18 28.79 13.74 8.93
N LEU A 19 28.12 12.72 8.37
CA LEU A 19 28.47 12.11 7.09
C LEU A 19 28.24 13.13 5.97
N THR A 20 29.28 13.90 5.63
CA THR A 20 29.38 14.51 4.31
C THR A 20 29.78 13.41 3.32
N SER A 21 28.83 12.61 2.84
CA SER A 21 29.09 11.69 1.74
C SER A 21 29.08 12.46 0.41
N ARG A 22 30.14 12.28 -0.38
CA ARG A 22 30.13 12.64 -1.80
C ARG A 22 28.91 11.99 -2.46
N GLY A 23 28.10 12.79 -3.14
CA GLY A 23 26.75 12.46 -3.63
C GLY A 23 26.56 11.00 -4.04
N THR A 24 26.00 10.20 -3.14
CA THR A 24 25.54 8.85 -3.42
C THR A 24 24.26 8.94 -4.24
N VAL A 25 24.35 8.59 -5.52
CA VAL A 25 23.20 8.50 -6.42
C VAL A 25 22.31 7.32 -5.97
N ILE A 26 21.04 7.60 -5.72
CA ILE A 26 20.01 6.64 -5.32
C ILE A 26 19.24 6.21 -6.57
N ASN A 27 19.12 4.91 -6.82
CA ASN A 27 18.43 4.38 -8.01
C ASN A 27 17.16 3.63 -7.61
N CYS A 28 16.05 3.90 -8.30
CA CYS A 28 14.84 3.08 -8.21
C CYS A 28 14.84 2.00 -9.30
N SER A 29 14.81 0.74 -8.88
CA SER A 29 14.73 -0.44 -9.78
C SER A 29 13.46 -1.28 -9.55
N ILE A 30 12.49 -0.75 -8.79
CA ILE A 30 11.22 -1.43 -8.50
C ILE A 30 10.30 -1.29 -9.72
N PRO A 31 9.58 -2.32 -10.18
CA PRO A 31 8.57 -2.15 -11.24
C PRO A 31 7.57 -1.03 -10.87
N PRO A 32 7.24 -0.10 -11.79
CA PRO A 32 7.52 -0.07 -13.23
C PRO A 32 8.91 0.49 -13.64
N CYS A 33 9.69 1.03 -12.70
CA CYS A 33 10.98 1.66 -12.95
C CYS A 33 12.11 0.68 -13.33
N HIS A 34 11.90 -0.63 -13.16
CA HIS A 34 12.87 -1.65 -13.57
C HIS A 34 13.29 -1.53 -15.06
N SER A 35 12.33 -1.21 -15.95
CA SER A 35 12.62 -1.08 -17.39
C SER A 35 13.34 0.21 -17.77
N ASN A 36 13.19 1.26 -16.96
CA ASN A 36 13.84 2.57 -17.13
C ASN A 36 14.22 3.11 -15.75
N PRO A 37 15.40 2.72 -15.22
CA PRO A 37 15.82 3.11 -13.88
C PRO A 37 15.91 4.62 -13.74
N ILE A 38 15.37 5.15 -12.64
CA ILE A 38 15.40 6.57 -12.33
C ILE A 38 16.41 6.80 -11.21
N SER A 39 17.33 7.73 -11.43
CA SER A 39 18.40 8.10 -10.50
C SER A 39 18.10 9.43 -9.84
N PHE A 40 18.35 9.51 -8.53
CA PHE A 40 18.15 10.69 -7.70
C PHE A 40 19.44 11.02 -6.95
N ASN A 41 19.72 12.32 -6.79
CA ASN A 41 20.87 12.79 -6.00
C ASN A 41 20.47 13.23 -4.58
N ASP A 42 19.16 13.24 -4.30
CA ASP A 42 18.56 13.66 -3.04
C ASP A 42 17.58 12.60 -2.55
N TYR A 43 17.61 12.37 -1.24
CA TYR A 43 16.77 11.37 -0.59
C TYR A 43 15.29 11.77 -0.62
N LEU A 44 14.98 13.05 -0.39
CA LEU A 44 13.59 13.53 -0.39
C LEU A 44 12.93 13.37 -1.76
N ALA A 45 13.70 13.60 -2.83
CA ALA A 45 13.23 13.37 -4.20
C ALA A 45 12.92 11.88 -4.47
N TYR A 46 13.75 10.98 -3.93
CA TYR A 46 13.51 9.54 -4.03
C TYR A 46 12.26 9.11 -3.23
N GLU A 47 12.06 9.60 -2.01
CA GLU A 47 10.87 9.30 -1.22
C GLU A 47 9.59 9.78 -1.91
N ALA A 48 9.59 11.00 -2.44
CA ALA A 48 8.47 11.53 -3.20
C ALA A 48 8.15 10.66 -4.43
N HIS A 49 9.19 10.18 -5.12
CA HIS A 49 9.03 9.24 -6.22
C HIS A 49 8.41 7.91 -5.80
N ILE A 50 8.85 7.33 -4.69
CA ILE A 50 8.27 6.09 -4.14
C ILE A 50 6.78 6.29 -3.82
N VAL A 51 6.46 7.39 -3.14
CA VAL A 51 5.08 7.69 -2.74
C VAL A 51 4.18 7.93 -3.95
N ASP A 52 4.65 8.61 -4.99
CA ASP A 52 3.84 8.88 -6.18
C ASP A 52 3.76 7.68 -7.13
N THR A 53 4.86 6.94 -7.29
CA THR A 53 5.00 5.94 -8.36
C THR A 53 4.68 4.53 -7.91
N HIS A 54 5.04 4.18 -6.68
CA HIS A 54 4.99 2.80 -6.19
C HIS A 54 3.91 2.55 -5.14
N ASN A 55 3.37 3.59 -4.49
CA ASN A 55 2.28 3.38 -3.55
C ASN A 55 1.02 2.85 -4.22
N PHE A 56 0.44 1.83 -3.59
CA PHE A 56 -0.84 1.23 -3.96
C PHE A 56 -0.90 0.81 -5.44
N LEU A 57 0.23 0.39 -6.00
CA LEU A 57 0.34 -0.15 -7.35
C LEU A 57 0.20 -1.68 -7.33
N CYS A 58 -0.67 -2.23 -8.19
CA CYS A 58 -0.68 -3.67 -8.43
C CYS A 58 0.47 -4.04 -9.37
N LEU A 59 1.36 -4.94 -8.94
CA LEU A 59 2.53 -5.34 -9.74
C LEU A 59 2.15 -6.21 -10.96
N GLU A 60 1.04 -6.94 -10.89
CA GLU A 60 0.55 -7.82 -11.96
C GLU A 60 -0.05 -7.02 -13.14
N CYS A 61 -0.89 -6.01 -12.85
CA CYS A 61 -1.60 -5.26 -13.88
C CYS A 61 -1.23 -3.78 -13.97
N GLN A 62 -0.30 -3.31 -13.14
CA GLN A 62 0.22 -1.94 -13.08
C GLN A 62 -0.85 -0.84 -12.83
N LYS A 63 -2.00 -1.22 -12.27
CA LYS A 63 -3.06 -0.28 -11.87
C LYS A 63 -2.74 0.34 -10.51
N LYS A 64 -2.96 1.64 -10.38
CA LYS A 64 -2.82 2.39 -9.11
C LYS A 64 -4.16 2.47 -8.37
N PHE A 65 -4.10 2.42 -7.05
CA PHE A 65 -5.25 2.45 -6.15
C PHE A 65 -5.10 3.58 -5.11
N PRO A 66 -6.20 4.02 -4.49
CA PRO A 66 -6.14 5.17 -3.58
C PRO A 66 -5.65 4.85 -2.18
N SER A 67 -5.76 3.59 -1.78
CA SER A 67 -5.29 3.12 -0.50
C SER A 67 -4.95 1.64 -0.59
N GLU A 68 -4.21 1.16 0.40
CA GLU A 68 -3.83 -0.24 0.58
C GLU A 68 -5.06 -1.15 0.56
N THR A 69 -6.14 -0.76 1.24
CA THR A 69 -7.39 -1.55 1.27
C THR A 69 -7.97 -1.77 -0.12
N PHE A 70 -7.92 -0.78 -1.00
CA PHE A 70 -8.40 -0.96 -2.38
C PHE A 70 -7.48 -1.85 -3.20
N LEU A 71 -6.16 -1.74 -3.00
CA LEU A 71 -5.18 -2.63 -3.63
C LEU A 71 -5.37 -4.08 -3.18
N ASP A 72 -5.53 -4.33 -1.88
CA ASP A 72 -5.74 -5.67 -1.32
C ASP A 72 -7.00 -6.32 -1.88
N ILE A 73 -8.11 -5.57 -1.89
CA ILE A 73 -9.37 -6.05 -2.45
C ILE A 73 -9.24 -6.28 -3.95
N HIS A 74 -8.47 -5.45 -4.67
CA HIS A 74 -8.20 -5.69 -6.08
C HIS A 74 -7.44 -7.00 -6.31
N ILE A 75 -6.37 -7.24 -5.57
CA ILE A 75 -5.57 -8.47 -5.67
C ILE A 75 -6.45 -9.69 -5.35
N ASP A 76 -7.22 -9.63 -4.28
CA ASP A 76 -8.16 -10.70 -3.92
C ASP A 76 -9.22 -10.95 -5.00
N GLU A 77 -9.81 -9.91 -5.59
CA GLU A 77 -10.94 -10.08 -6.51
C GLU A 77 -10.53 -10.39 -7.96
N ASN A 78 -9.34 -9.95 -8.37
CA ASN A 78 -8.91 -9.99 -9.78
C ASN A 78 -7.70 -10.90 -10.02
N HIS A 79 -6.85 -11.12 -9.01
CA HIS A 79 -5.60 -11.86 -9.18
C HIS A 79 -5.55 -13.16 -8.35
N ASN A 80 -6.45 -13.36 -7.39
CA ASN A 80 -6.50 -14.58 -6.59
C ASN A 80 -7.36 -15.68 -7.26
N PRO A 81 -6.77 -16.79 -7.72
CA PRO A 81 -7.53 -17.87 -8.37
C PRO A 81 -8.55 -18.53 -7.44
N PHE A 82 -8.29 -18.55 -6.13
CA PHE A 82 -9.20 -19.11 -5.15
C PHE A 82 -10.47 -18.27 -4.97
N PHE A 83 -10.41 -16.98 -5.30
CA PHE A 83 -11.59 -16.11 -5.22
C PHE A 83 -12.71 -16.62 -6.11
N GLN A 84 -12.38 -17.00 -7.35
CA GLN A 84 -13.37 -17.51 -8.30
C GLN A 84 -13.95 -18.85 -7.84
N ILE A 85 -13.11 -19.73 -7.30
CA ILE A 85 -13.54 -21.03 -6.76
C ILE A 85 -14.50 -20.84 -5.57
N SER A 86 -14.15 -19.98 -4.61
CA SER A 86 -15.01 -19.67 -3.46
C SER A 86 -16.33 -19.02 -3.89
N LYS A 87 -16.28 -18.15 -4.89
CA LYS A 87 -17.48 -17.54 -5.47
C LYS A 87 -18.40 -18.59 -6.12
N GLU A 88 -17.85 -19.54 -6.88
CA GLU A 88 -18.60 -20.63 -7.51
C GLU A 88 -19.24 -21.58 -6.48
N LYS A 89 -18.59 -21.77 -5.32
CA LYS A 89 -19.17 -22.47 -4.17
C LYS A 89 -20.28 -21.71 -3.45
N GLY A 90 -20.54 -20.45 -3.83
CA GLY A 90 -21.54 -19.59 -3.21
C GLY A 90 -21.09 -18.96 -1.88
N GLU A 91 -19.79 -18.95 -1.60
CA GLU A 91 -19.23 -18.32 -0.41
C GLU A 91 -19.28 -16.79 -0.50
N LYS A 92 -19.25 -16.11 0.65
CA LYS A 92 -19.14 -14.66 0.70
C LYS A 92 -17.68 -14.28 0.52
N VAL A 93 -17.37 -13.60 -0.57
CA VAL A 93 -15.99 -13.26 -0.94
C VAL A 93 -15.73 -11.76 -1.05
N TYR A 94 -16.77 -10.94 -1.24
CA TYR A 94 -16.61 -9.50 -1.48
C TYR A 94 -16.45 -8.71 -0.18
N LYS A 95 -15.21 -8.33 0.15
CA LYS A 95 -14.88 -7.53 1.35
C LYS A 95 -15.39 -6.08 1.22
N CYS A 96 -15.74 -5.49 2.35
CA CYS A 96 -16.14 -4.08 2.48
C CYS A 96 -14.95 -3.12 2.25
N PHE A 97 -15.19 -1.92 1.72
CA PHE A 97 -14.14 -0.93 1.46
C PHE A 97 -13.79 -0.07 2.68
N GLN A 98 -14.62 -0.08 3.73
CA GLN A 98 -14.41 0.80 4.87
C GLN A 98 -13.22 0.34 5.71
N TYR A 99 -12.13 1.07 5.58
CA TYR A 99 -11.04 1.11 6.56
C TYR A 99 -11.32 2.25 7.55
N SER A 100 -11.20 2.01 8.85
CA SER A 100 -11.38 3.04 9.88
C SER A 100 -10.41 2.82 11.03
N LEU A 101 -9.94 3.91 11.62
CA LEU A 101 -8.97 3.93 12.72
C LEU A 101 -9.47 3.19 13.97
N THR A 102 -10.79 3.10 14.15
CA THR A 102 -11.43 2.39 15.27
C THR A 102 -11.72 0.91 14.98
N GLY A 103 -11.18 0.38 13.88
CA GLY A 103 -11.42 -0.99 13.41
C GLY A 103 -12.27 -0.99 12.14
N GLY A 104 -11.68 -1.42 11.03
CA GLY A 104 -12.35 -1.52 9.73
C GLY A 104 -13.58 -2.45 9.74
N CYS A 105 -14.43 -2.29 8.72
CA CYS A 105 -15.63 -3.10 8.60
C CYS A 105 -15.30 -4.53 8.13
N LYS A 106 -15.53 -5.53 8.99
CA LYS A 106 -15.28 -6.95 8.70
C LYS A 106 -16.37 -7.62 7.86
N LYS A 107 -17.29 -6.85 7.27
CA LYS A 107 -18.40 -7.41 6.50
C LYS A 107 -17.90 -7.97 5.17
N ILE A 108 -18.23 -9.23 4.91
CA ILE A 108 -18.02 -9.88 3.62
C ILE A 108 -19.39 -10.15 2.98
N CYS A 109 -19.52 -9.76 1.72
CA CYS A 109 -20.74 -9.82 0.93
C CYS A 109 -20.67 -10.95 -0.10
N ILE A 110 -21.84 -11.44 -0.53
CA ILE A 110 -21.93 -12.49 -1.55
C ILE A 110 -21.72 -11.98 -2.98
N ASP A 111 -22.12 -10.73 -3.24
CA ASP A 111 -22.01 -10.11 -4.56
C ASP A 111 -21.65 -8.62 -4.45
N ARG A 112 -21.15 -8.05 -5.55
CA ARG A 112 -20.79 -6.63 -5.65
C ARG A 112 -21.96 -5.68 -5.40
N ARG A 113 -23.18 -6.07 -5.76
CA ARG A 113 -24.40 -5.26 -5.57
C ARG A 113 -24.74 -5.11 -4.08
N LYS A 114 -24.69 -6.20 -3.30
CA LYS A 114 -24.90 -6.19 -1.86
C LYS A 114 -23.80 -5.43 -1.15
N ARG A 115 -22.54 -5.54 -1.61
CA ARG A 115 -21.46 -4.68 -1.11
C ARG A 115 -21.78 -3.21 -1.33
N ARG A 116 -22.17 -2.81 -2.54
CA ARG A 116 -22.54 -1.42 -2.84
C ARG A 116 -23.64 -0.90 -1.91
N LEU A 117 -24.72 -1.68 -1.74
CA LEU A 117 -25.80 -1.32 -0.81
C LEU A 117 -25.29 -1.20 0.63
N HIS A 118 -24.49 -2.15 1.10
CA HIS A 118 -23.87 -2.08 2.43
C HIS A 118 -23.03 -0.83 2.63
N MET A 119 -22.22 -0.43 1.64
CA MET A 119 -21.42 0.79 1.69
C MET A 119 -22.30 2.05 1.78
N ILE A 120 -23.40 2.10 1.03
CA ILE A 120 -24.33 3.24 1.05
C ILE A 120 -25.08 3.28 2.39
N ASP A 121 -25.63 2.16 2.83
CA ASP A 121 -26.55 2.13 3.97
C ASP A 121 -25.83 2.16 5.33
N LYS A 122 -24.64 1.54 5.43
CA LYS A 122 -23.87 1.44 6.69
C LYS A 122 -22.71 2.43 6.78
N HIS A 123 -22.15 2.84 5.66
CA HIS A 123 -21.00 3.73 5.61
C HIS A 123 -21.30 5.07 4.93
N ALA A 124 -22.56 5.32 4.56
CA ALA A 124 -23.01 6.57 3.94
C ALA A 124 -22.22 6.95 2.68
N TYR A 125 -21.70 5.96 1.94
CA TYR A 125 -20.99 6.24 0.70
C TYR A 125 -21.92 6.92 -0.31
N PRO A 126 -21.43 7.92 -1.07
CA PRO A 126 -22.21 8.55 -2.12
C PRO A 126 -22.70 7.52 -3.15
N ARG A 127 -23.95 7.65 -3.62
CA ARG A 127 -24.52 6.72 -4.62
C ARG A 127 -23.76 6.76 -5.95
N ASN A 128 -23.14 7.90 -6.26
CA ASN A 128 -22.31 8.16 -7.43
C ASN A 128 -20.82 7.79 -7.22
N PHE A 129 -20.46 7.21 -6.07
CA PHE A 129 -19.12 6.68 -5.87
C PHE A 129 -18.80 5.59 -6.90
N ASN A 130 -17.56 5.58 -7.43
CA ASN A 130 -17.12 4.57 -8.37
C ASN A 130 -16.76 3.26 -7.65
N PHE A 131 -17.75 2.41 -7.40
CA PHE A 131 -17.54 1.08 -6.81
C PHE A 131 -16.75 0.12 -7.71
N GLY A 132 -16.56 0.46 -8.99
CA GLY A 132 -15.72 -0.27 -9.95
C GLY A 132 -14.23 0.07 -9.86
N VAL A 133 -13.83 0.97 -8.94
CA VAL A 133 -12.41 1.32 -8.72
C VAL A 133 -11.54 0.11 -8.41
N VAL A 134 -12.10 -0.93 -7.79
CA VAL A 134 -11.41 -2.21 -7.52
C VAL A 134 -10.97 -2.91 -8.80
N ASP A 135 -11.68 -2.75 -9.91
CA ASP A 135 -11.34 -3.44 -11.16
C ASP A 135 -10.50 -2.55 -12.08
N SER A 136 -10.76 -1.24 -12.04
CA SER A 136 -10.20 -0.27 -12.98
C SER A 136 -8.97 0.48 -12.43
N GLY A 137 -8.81 0.57 -11.11
CA GLY A 137 -7.85 1.47 -10.49
C GLY A 137 -8.33 2.93 -10.54
N ILE A 138 -7.44 3.86 -10.19
CA ILE A 138 -7.66 5.30 -10.35
C ILE A 138 -7.25 5.71 -11.77
N ASP A 139 -8.19 6.29 -12.51
CA ASP A 139 -7.89 7.02 -13.73
C ASP A 139 -7.53 8.47 -13.37
N PRO A 140 -6.34 8.99 -13.73
CA PRO A 140 -5.99 10.39 -13.47
C PRO A 140 -6.91 11.39 -14.19
N LYS A 141 -7.69 10.92 -15.17
CA LYS A 141 -8.63 11.73 -15.97
C LYS A 141 -10.06 11.72 -15.42
N LYS A 142 -10.37 10.94 -14.38
CA LYS A 142 -11.70 10.90 -13.76
C LYS A 142 -11.57 11.28 -12.29
N PRO A 143 -12.27 12.32 -11.81
CA PRO A 143 -12.27 12.63 -10.39
C PRO A 143 -12.92 11.47 -9.64
N SER A 144 -12.11 10.70 -8.93
CA SER A 144 -12.59 9.68 -8.00
C SER A 144 -13.06 10.41 -6.73
N LEU A 145 -14.32 10.21 -6.35
CA LEU A 145 -14.94 10.80 -5.14
C LEU A 145 -14.45 10.12 -3.85
N LEU A 146 -13.15 9.93 -3.76
CA LEU A 146 -12.49 9.45 -2.55
C LEU A 146 -12.20 10.69 -1.72
N LYS A 147 -12.95 10.84 -0.63
CA LYS A 147 -12.63 11.79 0.43
C LYS A 147 -11.53 11.19 1.30
#